data_AF-A0A7Y2I4J4-F1
#
_entry.id   AF-A0A7Y2I4J4-F1
#
_cell.length_a   1.000
_cell.length_b   1.000
_cell.length_c   1.000
_cell.angle_alpha   90.00
_cell.angle_beta   90.00
_cell.angle_gamma   90.00
#
_symmetry.space_group_name_H-M   'P 1'
#
loop_
_entity.id
_entity.type
_entity.pdbx_description
1 polymer ?
#
loop_
_entity_poly.entity_id
_entity_poly.type
_entity_poly.pdbx_seq_one_letter_code
_entity_poly.pdbx_strand_id
1 'polypeptide(L)' 'WEANIGVVYNFFNSLAYEVHFGYMDTGDLFQEVDTYSEVESILMISNQLTLSF' A
#
# COMPACT_ATOMS: atom_id res chain seq x y z
N TRP A 1 -13.85 -2.26 3.24
CA TRP A 1 -13.58 -2.92 1.93
C TRP A 1 -12.14 -2.62 1.53
N GLU A 2 -11.52 -3.43 0.66
CA GLU A 2 -10.10 -3.29 0.31
C GLU A 2 -9.94 -3.11 -1.21
N ALA A 3 -9.14 -2.13 -1.60
CA ALA A 3 -8.71 -1.93 -2.99
C ALA A 3 -7.19 -1.72 -3.02
N ASN A 4 -6.51 -2.51 -3.84
CA ASN A 4 -5.08 -2.34 -4.09
C ASN A 4 -4.87 -2.15 -5.58
N ILE A 5 -4.12 -1.10 -5.94
CA ILE A 5 -3.69 -0.84 -7.31
C ILE A 5 -2.17 -0.71 -7.33
N GLY A 6 -1.55 -1.45 -8.25
CA GLY A 6 -0.11 -1.46 -8.44
C GLY A 6 0.26 -1.04 -9.86
N VAL A 7 1.32 -0.24 -9.99
CA VAL A 7 1.92 0.12 -11.27
C VAL A 7 3.38 -0.31 -11.23
N VAL A 8 3.79 -1.09 -12.24
CA VAL A 8 5.17 -1.52 -12.43
C VAL A 8 5.70 -0.94 -13.73
N TYR A 9 6.86 -0.31 -13.67
CA TYR A 9 7.57 0.24 -14.82
C TYR A 9 8.98 -0.33 -14.91
N ASN A 10 9.30 -0.93 -16.06
CA ASN A 10 10.64 -1.45 -16.35
C ASN A 10 11.42 -0.40 -17.17
N PHE A 11 12.42 0.22 -16.55
CA PHE A 11 13.28 1.21 -17.22
C PHE A 11 14.31 0.53 -18.14
N PHE A 12 14.88 -0.59 -17.68
CA PHE A 12 15.84 -1.41 -18.41
C PHE A 12 15.56 -2.88 -18.11
N ASN A 13 16.19 -3.82 -18.84
CA ASN A 13 16.13 -5.25 -18.51
C ASN A 13 16.64 -5.57 -17.09
N SER A 14 17.36 -4.64 -16.47
CA SER A 14 17.93 -4.76 -15.14
C SER A 14 17.30 -3.84 -14.10
N LEU A 15 16.39 -2.93 -14.46
CA LEU A 15 15.87 -1.91 -13.54
C LEU A 15 14.33 -1.83 -13.62
N ALA A 16 13.68 -2.23 -12.53
CA ALA A 16 12.24 -2.16 -12.37
C ALA A 16 11.87 -1.27 -11.18
N TYR A 17 10.87 -0.42 -11.38
CA TYR A 17 10.29 0.41 -10.33
C TYR A 17 8.81 0.10 -10.19
N GLU A 18 8.37 -0.06 -8.97
CA GLU A 18 7.04 -0.53 -8.64
C GLU A 18 6.44 0.33 -7.53
N VAL A 19 5.19 0.74 -7.73
CA VAL A 19 4.44 1.55 -6.78
C VAL A 19 3.10 0.88 -6.53
N HIS A 20 2.76 0.69 -5.26
CA HIS A 20 1.47 0.14 -4.83
C HIS A 20 0.73 1.15 -3.96
N PHE A 21 -0.54 1.30 -4.26
CA PHE A 21 -1.49 2.05 -3.47
C PHE A 21 -2.53 1.08 -2.93
N GLY A 22 -2.51 0.89 -1.62
CA GLY A 22 -3.51 0.11 -0.90
C GLY A 22 -4.46 1.07 -0.18
N TYR A 23 -5.76 0.85 -0.34
CA TYR A 23 -6.79 1.49 0.43
C TYR A 23 -7.62 0.42 1.12
N MET A 24 -7.72 0.52 2.43
CA MET A 24 -8.54 -0.35 3.24
C MET A 24 -9.46 0.52 4.09
N ASP A 25 -10.76 0.40 3.86
CA ASP A 25 -11.79 0.93 4.76
C ASP A 25 -11.92 -0.05 5.93
N THR A 26 -11.54 0.44 7.11
CA THR A 26 -11.27 -0.34 8.32
C THR A 26 -12.50 -0.59 9.18
N GLY A 27 -13.60 0.15 8.98
CA GLY A 27 -14.87 -0.06 9.69
C GLY A 27 -14.70 -0.37 11.20
N ASP A 28 -15.48 -1.33 11.71
CA ASP A 28 -15.46 -1.76 13.12
C ASP A 28 -14.21 -2.60 13.52
N LEU A 29 -13.29 -2.94 12.60
CA LEU A 29 -12.16 -3.86 12.91
C LEU A 29 -11.14 -3.27 13.88
N PHE A 30 -11.10 -1.95 14.05
CA PHE A 30 -10.14 -1.24 14.90
C PHE A 30 -10.79 -0.46 16.05
N GLN A 31 -12.08 -0.63 16.29
CA GLN A 31 -12.80 0.04 17.39
C GLN A 31 -12.43 -0.50 18.79
N GLU A 32 -11.78 -1.66 18.88
CA GLU A 32 -11.50 -2.33 20.17
C GLU A 32 -10.17 -1.91 20.82
N VAL A 33 -9.39 -1.00 20.22
CA VAL A 33 -8.13 -0.52 20.79
C VAL A 33 -8.28 0.93 21.25
N ASP A 34 -8.71 1.08 22.51
CA ASP A 34 -9.04 2.30 23.29
C ASP A 34 -8.01 3.46 23.29
N THR A 35 -6.98 3.45 22.45
CA THR A 35 -5.88 4.44 22.45
C THR A 35 -5.75 5.25 21.16
N TYR A 36 -6.32 4.78 20.04
CA TYR A 36 -6.23 5.50 18.77
C TYR A 36 -7.63 5.94 18.33
N SER A 37 -7.85 7.26 18.37
CA SER A 37 -9.04 7.92 17.85
C SER A 37 -9.32 7.43 16.42
N GLU A 38 -10.38 6.63 16.28
CA GLU A 38 -11.14 6.36 15.05
C GLU A 38 -10.31 6.28 13.75
N VAL A 39 -9.59 5.18 13.56
CA VAL A 39 -8.96 4.88 12.25
C VAL A 39 -10.05 4.32 11.32
N GLU A 40 -10.79 5.21 10.66
CA GLU A 40 -11.87 4.86 9.72
C GLU A 40 -11.35 4.31 8.38
N SER A 41 -10.14 4.70 7.98
CA SER A 41 -9.51 4.15 6.78
C SER A 41 -7.98 4.16 6.85
N ILE A 42 -7.36 3.16 6.22
CA ILE A 42 -5.92 3.03 6.06
C ILE A 42 -5.55 3.24 4.59
N LEU A 43 -4.69 4.23 4.34
CA LEU A 43 -4.04 4.45 3.07
C LEU A 43 -2.58 4.01 3.15
N MET A 44 -2.16 3.10 2.28
CA MET A 44 -0.80 2.58 2.20
C MET A 44 -0.18 2.93 0.86
N ILE A 45 1.02 3.50 0.88
CA ILE A 45 1.84 3.79 -0.31
C ILE A 45 3.15 3.02 -0.16
N SER A 46 3.41 2.09 -1.07
CA SER A 46 4.65 1.32 -1.10
C SER A 46 5.41 1.58 -2.39
N ASN A 47 6.74 1.70 -2.29
CA ASN A 47 7.64 1.92 -3.40
C ASN A 47 8.76 0.88 -3.35
N GLN A 48 8.99 0.21 -4.47
CA GLN A 48 10.05 -0.77 -4.61
C GLN A 48 10.89 -0.48 -5.85
N LEU A 49 12.20 -0.45 -5.65
CA LEU A 49 13.19 -0.35 -6.72
C LEU A 49 14.00 -1.65 -6.76
N THR A 50 13.95 -2.33 -7.89
CA THR A 50 14.65 -3.60 -8.11
C THR A 50 15.74 -3.40 -9.16
N LEU A 51 16.97 -3.75 -8.81
CA LEU A 51 18.13 -3.77 -9.71
C LEU A 51 18.65 -5.21 -9.81
N SER A 52 18.78 -5.72 -11.03
CA SER A 52 19.27 -7.08 -11.31
C SER A 52 20.58 -7.03 -12.11
N PHE A 53 21.54 -7.89 -11.76
CA PHE A 53 22.88 -7.95 -12.35
C PHE A 53 23.14 -9.32 -12.99
#